data_AF-A0A6A8Q4V0-F1
#
_entry.id   AF-A0A6A8Q4V0-F1
#
_cell.length_a   1.000
_cell.length_b   1.000
_cell.length_c   1.000
_cell.angle_alpha   90.00
_cell.angle_beta   90.00
_cell.angle_gamma   90.00
#
_symmetry.space_group_name_H-M   'P 1'
#
loop_
_entity.id
_entity.type
_entity.pdbx_description
1 polymer ?
#
loop_
_entity_poly.entity_id
_entity_poly.type
_entity_poly.pdbx_seq_one_letter_code
_entity_poly.pdbx_strand_id
1 'polypeptide(L)'
;MYKLNITNNFVADIEFDSTKISANGGTHSTDKISGQHTIDGDGITVFNILDLGEKKIPGYPSLDETWGILFEYQGNEIYGRYEGDGEFNITFDEFGNAKIKPVNGKALDINLPGLQLDHSKPPTDKG
;
A
#
# COMPACT_ATOMS: atom_id res chain seq x y z
N MET A 1 2.99 10.29 -9.34
CA MET A 1 2.60 9.10 -10.13
C MET A 1 3.69 8.06 -9.97
N TYR A 2 3.29 6.80 -9.89
CA TYR A 2 4.19 5.68 -9.64
C TYR A 2 3.81 4.47 -10.50
N LYS A 3 4.70 3.47 -10.52
CA LYS A 3 4.51 2.17 -11.16
C LYS A 3 4.61 1.07 -10.13
N LEU A 4 3.81 0.03 -10.30
CA LEU A 4 3.84 -1.17 -9.48
C LEU A 4 4.18 -2.38 -10.34
N ASN A 5 5.10 -3.21 -9.87
CA ASN A 5 5.36 -4.53 -10.44
C ASN A 5 4.92 -5.58 -9.42
N ILE A 6 3.80 -6.25 -9.70
CA ILE A 6 3.14 -7.17 -8.79
C ILE A 6 3.45 -8.60 -9.23
N THR A 7 3.85 -9.43 -8.27
CA THR A 7 4.07 -10.88 -8.45
C THR A 7 3.20 -11.63 -7.45
N ASN A 8 2.41 -12.58 -7.95
CA ASN A 8 1.53 -13.43 -7.17
C ASN A 8 2.06 -14.87 -7.14
N ASN A 9 2.73 -15.27 -6.06
CA ASN A 9 3.07 -16.68 -5.84
C ASN A 9 2.05 -17.41 -4.97
N PHE A 10 0.96 -16.76 -4.59
CA PHE A 10 -0.08 -17.35 -3.77
C PHE A 10 -0.85 -18.44 -4.54
N VAL A 11 -1.49 -19.33 -3.79
CA VAL A 11 -2.21 -20.49 -4.35
C VAL A 11 -3.50 -20.12 -5.07
N ALA A 12 -4.04 -18.92 -4.82
CA ALA A 12 -5.23 -18.37 -5.46
C ALA A 12 -4.90 -17.14 -6.31
N ASP A 13 -5.78 -16.84 -7.25
CA ASP A 13 -5.71 -15.62 -8.05
C ASP A 13 -5.93 -14.40 -7.15
N ILE A 14 -5.25 -13.31 -7.46
CA ILE A 14 -5.48 -12.00 -6.84
C ILE A 14 -5.95 -11.01 -7.91
N GLU A 15 -6.55 -9.91 -7.49
CA GLU A 15 -7.06 -8.86 -8.36
C GLU A 15 -6.46 -7.53 -7.94
N PHE A 16 -5.81 -6.84 -8.87
CA PHE A 16 -5.39 -5.45 -8.73
C PHE A 16 -6.43 -4.55 -9.39
N ASP A 17 -7.19 -3.82 -8.57
CA ASP A 17 -8.40 -3.07 -8.95
C ASP A 17 -9.43 -3.94 -9.70
N SER A 18 -9.24 -4.12 -11.01
CA SER A 18 -10.08 -4.95 -11.88
C SER A 18 -9.27 -5.95 -12.73
N THR A 19 -7.96 -6.04 -12.47
CA THR A 19 -7.01 -6.83 -13.25
C THR A 19 -6.62 -8.06 -12.46
N LYS A 20 -7.08 -9.21 -12.94
CA LYS A 20 -6.71 -10.51 -12.40
C LYS A 20 -5.22 -10.81 -12.63
N ILE A 21 -4.55 -11.27 -11.58
CA ILE A 21 -3.17 -11.76 -11.56
C ILE A 21 -3.19 -13.22 -11.13
N SER A 22 -2.86 -14.11 -12.07
CA SER A 22 -2.97 -15.56 -11.86
C SER A 22 -2.16 -16.06 -10.65
N ALA A 23 -2.68 -17.08 -9.98
CA ALA A 23 -2.01 -17.83 -8.94
C ALA A 23 -0.67 -18.42 -9.40
N ASN A 24 0.18 -18.80 -8.43
CA ASN A 24 1.38 -19.63 -8.63
C ASN A 24 2.38 -19.06 -9.66
N GLY A 25 2.66 -17.76 -9.58
CA GLY A 25 3.71 -17.07 -10.33
C GLY A 25 3.21 -16.03 -11.34
N GLY A 26 1.93 -15.67 -11.33
CA GLY A 26 1.41 -14.61 -12.19
C GLY A 26 2.02 -13.25 -11.88
N THR A 27 2.14 -12.40 -12.89
CA THR A 27 2.71 -11.06 -12.75
C THR A 27 1.86 -10.01 -13.45
N HIS A 28 1.95 -8.77 -12.96
CA HIS A 28 1.34 -7.59 -13.57
C HIS A 28 2.23 -6.37 -13.33
N SER A 29 2.42 -5.56 -14.36
CA SER A 29 3.08 -4.26 -14.24
C SER A 29 2.11 -3.18 -14.67
N THR A 30 1.99 -2.14 -13.86
CA THR A 30 1.14 -1.00 -14.19
C THR A 30 1.89 -0.03 -15.10
N ASP A 31 1.14 0.76 -15.87
CA ASP A 31 1.65 2.04 -16.36
C ASP A 31 1.82 3.03 -15.19
N LYS A 32 2.12 4.30 -15.49
CA LYS A 32 2.12 5.36 -14.47
C LYS A 32 0.70 5.57 -13.95
N ILE A 33 0.50 5.34 -12.67
CA ILE A 33 -0.78 5.49 -11.97
C ILE A 33 -0.66 6.45 -10.78
N SER A 34 -1.80 6.86 -10.23
CA SER A 34 -1.93 7.71 -9.05
C SER A 34 -3.29 7.49 -8.40
N GLY A 35 -3.40 7.82 -7.12
CA GLY A 35 -4.64 7.71 -6.36
C GLY A 35 -4.61 6.50 -5.43
N GLN A 36 -5.80 5.99 -5.12
CA GLN A 36 -5.96 4.82 -4.26
C GLN A 36 -6.21 3.58 -5.12
N HIS A 37 -5.53 2.49 -4.77
CA HIS A 37 -5.66 1.20 -5.43
C HIS A 37 -5.70 0.09 -4.39
N THR A 38 -6.26 -1.06 -4.77
CA THR A 38 -6.32 -2.24 -3.91
C THR A 38 -5.85 -3.49 -4.62
N ILE A 39 -5.25 -4.39 -3.84
CA ILE A 39 -5.05 -5.78 -4.24
C ILE A 39 -5.85 -6.66 -3.29
N ASP A 40 -6.75 -7.48 -3.80
CA ASP A 40 -7.53 -8.43 -3.01
C ASP A 40 -7.66 -9.78 -3.73
N GLY A 41 -8.35 -10.74 -3.10
CA GLY A 41 -8.53 -12.08 -3.64
C GLY A 41 -9.00 -13.07 -2.58
N ASP A 42 -9.44 -14.24 -3.04
CA ASP A 42 -9.91 -15.30 -2.14
C ASP A 42 -8.78 -15.75 -1.20
N GLY A 43 -8.98 -15.55 0.10
CA GLY A 43 -8.05 -16.00 1.13
C GLY A 43 -6.95 -15.02 1.51
N ILE A 44 -6.92 -13.81 0.93
CA ILE A 44 -6.07 -12.71 1.40
C ILE A 44 -6.90 -11.54 1.92
N THR A 45 -6.33 -10.74 2.81
CA THR A 45 -6.92 -9.46 3.20
C THR A 45 -6.72 -8.43 2.11
N VAL A 46 -7.50 -7.35 2.12
CA VAL A 46 -7.27 -6.23 1.19
C VAL A 46 -5.91 -5.59 1.50
N PHE A 47 -5.06 -5.53 0.48
CA PHE A 47 -3.84 -4.74 0.46
C PHE A 47 -4.18 -3.36 -0.09
N ASN A 48 -4.01 -2.32 0.73
CA ASN A 48 -4.34 -0.94 0.36
C ASN A 48 -3.09 -0.20 -0.11
N ILE A 49 -3.22 0.55 -1.20
CA ILE A 49 -2.17 1.41 -1.75
C ILE A 49 -2.75 2.81 -1.86
N LEU A 50 -2.14 3.76 -1.14
CA LEU A 50 -2.58 5.15 -1.12
C LEU A 50 -1.49 6.09 -1.62
N ASP A 51 -1.74 6.79 -2.72
CA ASP A 51 -0.94 7.94 -3.12
C ASP A 51 -1.11 9.08 -2.11
N LEU A 52 0.00 9.49 -1.49
CA LEU A 52 0.02 10.59 -0.54
C LEU A 52 0.29 11.94 -1.22
N GLY A 53 0.68 11.94 -2.50
CA GLY A 53 1.20 13.13 -3.16
C GLY A 53 2.35 13.74 -2.34
N GLU A 54 2.28 15.04 -2.08
CA GLU A 54 3.30 15.72 -1.27
C GLU A 54 3.14 15.49 0.24
N LYS A 55 1.98 14.97 0.69
CA LYS A 55 1.66 14.84 2.11
C LYS A 55 2.65 13.89 2.80
N LYS A 56 3.21 14.37 3.92
CA LYS A 56 4.04 13.58 4.82
C LYS A 56 3.20 13.08 5.98
N ILE A 57 3.48 11.87 6.45
CA ILE A 57 2.81 11.29 7.62
C ILE A 57 3.43 11.92 8.89
N PRO A 58 2.66 12.66 9.70
CA PRO A 58 3.18 13.26 10.92
C PRO A 58 3.71 12.21 11.90
N GLY A 59 4.83 12.50 12.56
CA GLY A 59 5.39 11.62 13.60
C GLY A 59 6.33 10.51 13.11
N TYR A 60 6.53 10.35 11.80
CA TYR A 60 7.49 9.40 11.23
C TYR A 60 8.67 10.12 10.57
N PRO A 61 9.83 9.45 10.44
CA PRO A 61 10.97 10.00 9.71
C PRO A 61 10.55 10.47 8.32
N SER A 62 10.90 11.72 7.99
CA SER A 62 10.75 12.19 6.63
C SER A 62 11.90 11.63 5.81
N LEU A 63 11.57 10.81 4.81
CA LEU A 63 12.43 10.65 3.65
C LEU A 63 12.43 11.99 2.87
N ASP A 64 13.54 12.30 2.20
CA ASP A 64 13.79 13.63 1.61
C ASP A 64 12.95 13.87 0.35
N GLU A 65 12.51 12.81 -0.32
CA GLU A 65 11.82 12.87 -1.60
C GLU A 65 10.41 13.51 -1.48
N THR A 66 9.95 14.11 -2.57
CA THR A 66 8.75 14.97 -2.64
C THR A 66 7.43 14.21 -2.64
N TRP A 67 7.34 13.09 -3.35
CA TRP A 67 6.10 12.33 -3.52
C TRP A 67 6.06 11.12 -2.60
N GLY A 68 4.89 10.78 -2.07
CA GLY A 68 4.71 9.69 -1.12
C GLY A 68 3.66 8.68 -1.51
N ILE A 69 3.83 7.48 -0.97
CA ILE A 69 2.93 6.35 -1.11
C ILE A 69 2.88 5.61 0.23
N LEU A 70 1.69 5.15 0.59
CA LEU A 70 1.48 4.31 1.76
C LEU A 70 0.96 2.95 1.28
N PHE A 71 1.60 1.89 1.75
CA PHE A 71 1.15 0.52 1.58
C PHE A 71 0.66 0.00 2.92
N GLU A 72 -0.53 -0.60 2.98
CA GLU A 72 -1.10 -1.15 4.21
C GLU A 72 -1.60 -2.58 3.96
N TYR A 73 -1.16 -3.51 4.81
CA TYR A 73 -1.55 -4.91 4.71
C TYR A 73 -1.49 -5.60 6.06
N GLN A 74 -2.59 -6.23 6.48
CA GLN A 74 -2.69 -7.00 7.73
C GLN A 74 -2.21 -6.23 8.98
N GLY A 75 -2.46 -4.91 9.04
CA GLY A 75 -2.04 -4.05 10.15
C GLY A 75 -0.54 -3.72 10.17
N ASN A 76 0.15 -3.91 9.04
CA ASN A 76 1.51 -3.43 8.83
C ASN A 76 1.50 -2.36 7.76
N GLU A 77 2.34 -1.35 7.92
CA GLU A 77 2.40 -0.21 7.01
C GLU A 77 3.82 0.05 6.52
N ILE A 78 3.95 0.32 5.23
CA ILE A 78 5.20 0.76 4.61
C ILE A 78 4.98 2.15 4.01
N TYR A 79 5.79 3.10 4.47
CA TYR A 79 5.81 4.46 3.95
C TYR A 79 6.93 4.62 2.93
N GLY A 80 6.54 4.84 1.68
CA GLY A 80 7.44 5.09 0.56
C GLY A 80 7.50 6.56 0.18
N ARG A 81 8.67 7.03 -0.24
CA ARG A 81 8.87 8.35 -0.85
C ARG A 81 9.77 8.25 -2.09
N TYR A 82 9.49 9.06 -3.10
CA TYR A 82 10.16 8.97 -4.41
C TYR A 82 10.19 10.31 -5.15
N GLU A 83 11.09 10.42 -6.12
CA GLU A 83 11.16 11.53 -7.08
C GLU A 83 10.82 11.05 -8.49
N GLY A 84 10.21 11.93 -9.28
CA GLY A 84 9.77 11.61 -10.64
C GLY A 84 8.77 10.45 -10.66
N ASP A 85 9.11 9.39 -11.38
CA ASP A 85 8.28 8.19 -11.50
C ASP A 85 8.69 7.14 -10.47
N GLY A 86 8.01 7.10 -9.33
CA GLY A 86 8.26 6.09 -8.30
C GLY A 86 8.03 4.68 -8.83
N GLU A 87 8.79 3.71 -8.35
CA GLU A 87 8.65 2.32 -8.79
C GLU A 87 8.87 1.36 -7.62
N PHE A 88 7.91 0.45 -7.43
CA PHE A 88 7.90 -0.51 -6.33
C PHE A 88 7.52 -1.90 -6.82
N ASN A 89 8.27 -2.91 -6.36
CA ASN A 89 7.92 -4.31 -6.56
C ASN A 89 7.12 -4.81 -5.36
N ILE A 90 5.98 -5.44 -5.64
CA ILE A 90 5.11 -6.10 -4.67
C ILE A 90 5.16 -7.60 -4.94
N THR A 91 5.49 -8.40 -3.94
CA THR A 91 5.51 -9.86 -4.08
C THR A 91 4.66 -10.50 -3.00
N PHE A 92 3.61 -11.19 -3.41
CA PHE A 92 2.88 -12.13 -2.55
C PHE A 92 3.59 -13.48 -2.59
N ASP A 93 3.90 -14.04 -1.42
CA ASP A 93 4.46 -15.39 -1.31
C ASP A 93 3.38 -16.47 -1.33
N GLU A 94 3.79 -17.73 -1.27
CA GLU A 94 2.88 -18.90 -1.28
C GLU A 94 1.91 -18.94 -0.10
N PHE A 95 2.16 -18.15 0.96
CA PHE A 95 1.33 -18.04 2.15
C PHE A 95 0.45 -16.77 2.15
N GLY A 96 0.54 -15.94 1.11
CA GLY A 96 -0.19 -14.68 1.00
C GLY A 96 0.42 -13.53 1.79
N ASN A 97 1.67 -13.65 2.28
CA ASN A 97 2.37 -12.50 2.86
C ASN A 97 2.93 -11.64 1.74
N ALA A 98 2.94 -10.32 1.95
CA ALA A 98 3.43 -9.37 0.97
C ALA A 98 4.82 -8.83 1.35
N LYS A 99 5.67 -8.62 0.34
CA LYS A 99 6.95 -7.90 0.46
C LYS A 99 6.97 -6.75 -0.52
N ILE A 100 7.39 -5.58 -0.05
CA ILE A 100 7.62 -4.39 -0.88
C ILE A 100 9.12 -4.17 -1.03
N LYS A 101 9.55 -3.93 -2.26
CA LYS A 101 10.92 -3.50 -2.57
C LYS A 101 10.87 -2.23 -3.42
N PRO A 102 11.39 -1.09 -2.94
CA PRO A 102 11.54 0.09 -3.79
C PRO A 102 12.58 -0.19 -4.88
N VAL A 103 12.22 0.15 -6.12
CA VAL A 103 13.11 0.14 -7.29
C VAL A 103 13.58 1.56 -7.60
N ASN A 104 12.63 2.52 -7.62
CA ASN A 104 12.91 3.95 -7.64
C ASN A 104 12.16 4.64 -6.49
N GLY A 105 12.91 5.06 -5.48
CA GLY A 105 12.42 5.63 -4.24
C GLY A 105 13.07 4.98 -3.02
N LYS A 106 12.59 5.36 -1.84
CA LYS A 106 12.94 4.77 -0.56
C LYS A 106 11.67 4.39 0.16
N ALA A 107 11.77 3.40 1.04
CA ALA A 107 10.67 2.95 1.86
C ALA A 107 11.17 2.58 3.25
N LEU A 108 10.31 2.73 4.24
CA LEU A 108 10.55 2.31 5.62
C LEU A 108 9.26 1.77 6.23
N ASP A 109 9.41 0.84 7.17
CA ASP A 109 8.29 0.36 7.97
C ASP A 109 7.84 1.46 8.93
N ILE A 110 6.54 1.69 9.02
CA ILE A 110 5.91 2.54 10.03
C ILE A 110 4.87 1.72 10.80
N ASN A 111 4.31 2.32 11.84
CA ASN A 111 3.26 1.69 12.64
C ASN A 111 2.17 2.71 12.91
N LEU A 112 1.13 2.74 12.07
CA LEU A 112 -0.02 3.62 12.26
C LEU A 112 -0.92 3.08 13.37
N PRO A 113 -1.61 3.96 14.11
CA PRO A 113 -2.38 3.53 15.28
C PRO A 113 -3.67 2.74 14.94
N GLY A 114 -3.90 2.41 13.66
CA GLY A 114 -4.99 1.56 13.20
C GLY A 114 -6.38 2.03 13.62
N LEU A 115 -7.30 1.08 13.83
CA LEU A 115 -8.62 1.33 14.39
C LEU A 115 -8.50 1.74 15.86
N GLN A 116 -8.98 2.95 16.18
CA GLN A 116 -9.01 3.47 17.54
C GLN A 116 -10.42 3.82 17.96
N LEU A 117 -10.73 3.61 19.24
CA LEU A 117 -11.91 4.18 19.87
C LEU A 117 -11.65 5.66 20.15
N ASP A 118 -12.49 6.54 19.61
CA ASP A 118 -12.47 7.94 20.01
C ASP A 118 -13.08 8.08 21.41
N HIS A 119 -12.30 8.61 22.34
CA HIS A 119 -12.71 8.88 23.72
C HIS A 119 -13.22 10.31 23.93
N SER A 120 -13.37 11.10 22.86
CA SER A 120 -13.99 12.42 22.92
C SER A 120 -15.43 12.33 23.43
N LYS A 121 -15.85 13.33 24.22
CA LYS A 121 -17.23 13.36 24.73
C LYS A 121 -18.19 13.54 23.54
N PRO A 122 -19.32 12.80 23.50
CA PRO A 122 -20.36 13.06 22.51
C PRO A 122 -20.77 14.54 22.55
N PRO A 123 -21.14 15.14 21.42
CA PRO A 123 -21.70 16.49 21.40
C PRO A 123 -22.86 16.55 22.39
N THR A 124 -22.81 17.51 23.32
CA THR A 124 -23.95 17.78 24.20
C THR A 124 -24.90 18.66 23.42
N ASP A 125 -26.07 18.14 23.08
CA ASP A 125 -27.16 18.94 22.51
C ASP A 125 -27.45 20.08 23.49
N LYS A 126 -27.14 21.31 23.05
CA LYS A 126 -27.67 22.51 23.69
C LYS A 126 -29.11 22.64 23.22
N GLY A 127 -30.03 22.11 24.02
CA GLY A 127 -31.46 22.44 23.94
C GLY A 127 -31.72 23.91 24.19
#